data_AF-A0A4Q9KCM8-F1
#
_entry.id   AF-A0A4Q9KCM8-F1
#
_cell.length_a   1.000
_cell.length_b   1.000
_cell.length_c   1.000
_cell.angle_alpha   90.00
_cell.angle_beta   90.00
_cell.angle_gamma   90.00
#
_symmetry.space_group_name_H-M   'P 1'
#
loop_
_entity.id
_entity.type
_entity.pdbx_description
1 polymer ?
#
loop_
_entity_poly.entity_id
_entity_poly.type
_entity_poly.pdbx_seq_one_letter_code
_entity_poly.pdbx_strand_id
1 'polypeptide(L)'
;MSHPSPSRVQLTRAERHAFRAAIIRPGVRCVDCGQPATVADHVIPIAEGGSNDPITNGQPMCEPCHNIKTQAEAQRAQARRR
;
A
#
# COMPACT_ATOMS: atom_id res chain seq x y z
N MET A 1 -5.23 -14.76 21.92
CA MET A 1 -4.39 -14.77 20.71
C MET A 1 -3.93 -13.35 20.46
N SER A 2 -2.65 -13.07 20.71
CA SER A 2 -2.11 -11.71 20.67
C SER A 2 -1.99 -11.25 19.22
N HIS A 3 -2.87 -10.35 18.78
CA HIS A 3 -2.64 -9.60 17.56
C HIS A 3 -1.74 -8.40 17.91
N PRO A 4 -0.47 -8.36 17.46
CA PRO A 4 0.38 -7.20 17.71
C PRO A 4 -0.14 -6.00 16.92
N SER A 5 -0.20 -4.85 17.59
CA SER A 5 -0.55 -3.54 17.02
C SER A 5 0.38 -3.17 15.84
N PRO A 6 -0.13 -2.70 14.68
CA PRO A 6 0.61 -2.71 13.41
C PRO A 6 1.58 -1.55 13.21
N SER A 7 1.72 -0.61 14.15
CA SER A 7 2.24 0.73 13.83
C SER A 7 3.77 0.92 13.87
N ARG A 8 4.59 -0.13 14.03
CA ARG A 8 6.05 0.09 14.17
C ARG A 8 7.01 -0.97 13.60
N VAL A 9 6.54 -2.10 13.12
CA VAL A 9 7.43 -3.11 12.53
C VAL A 9 7.57 -2.81 11.04
N GLN A 10 8.73 -2.30 10.64
CA GLN A 10 9.09 -2.23 9.22
C GLN A 10 9.03 -3.66 8.66
N LEU A 11 8.22 -3.89 7.63
CA LEU A 11 8.17 -5.18 6.92
C LEU A 11 9.58 -5.61 6.55
N THR A 12 9.94 -6.86 6.84
CA THR A 12 11.16 -7.49 6.35
C THR A 12 11.16 -7.52 4.82
N ARG A 13 12.34 -7.74 4.21
CA ARG A 13 12.45 -7.89 2.75
C ARG A 13 11.56 -9.02 2.23
N ALA A 14 11.48 -10.13 2.95
CA ALA A 14 10.66 -11.28 2.60
C ALA A 14 9.16 -10.93 2.62
N GLU A 15 8.69 -10.24 3.67
CA GLU A 15 7.30 -9.81 3.76
C GLU A 15 6.93 -8.80 2.67
N ARG A 16 7.80 -7.83 2.36
CA ARG A 16 7.57 -6.90 1.24
C ARG A 16 7.48 -7.62 -0.09
N HIS A 17 8.33 -8.63 -0.30
CA HIS A 17 8.28 -9.44 -1.52
C HIS A 17 6.99 -10.27 -1.59
N ALA A 18 6.57 -10.89 -0.48
CA ALA A 18 5.33 -11.64 -0.40
C ALA A 18 4.09 -10.75 -0.63
N PHE A 19 4.04 -9.58 -0.01
CA PHE A 19 2.98 -8.58 -0.22
C PHE A 19 2.89 -8.18 -1.69
N ARG A 20 4.03 -7.86 -2.30
CA ARG A 20 4.09 -7.52 -3.73
C ARG A 20 3.63 -8.68 -4.61
N ALA A 21 4.11 -9.89 -4.37
CA ALA A 21 3.75 -11.08 -5.15
C ALA A 21 2.26 -11.45 -5.02
N ALA A 22 1.65 -11.16 -3.87
CA ALA A 22 0.22 -11.39 -3.66
C ALA A 22 -0.64 -10.48 -4.55
N ILE A 23 -0.20 -9.24 -4.80
CA ILE A 23 -0.98 -8.21 -5.49
C ILE A 23 -0.62 -8.11 -6.99
N ILE A 24 0.68 -8.13 -7.31
CA ILE A 24 1.18 -7.88 -8.67
C ILE A 24 1.37 -9.20 -9.39
N ARG A 25 0.45 -9.46 -10.34
CA ARG A 25 0.39 -10.67 -11.17
C ARG A 25 0.29 -10.29 -12.65
N PRO A 26 0.69 -11.17 -13.59
CA PRO A 26 0.54 -10.89 -15.01
C PRO A 26 -0.91 -10.50 -15.36
N GLY A 27 -1.08 -9.41 -16.10
CA GLY A 27 -2.39 -8.91 -16.53
C GLY A 27 -3.17 -8.12 -15.47
N VAL A 28 -2.65 -7.95 -14.25
CA VAL A 28 -3.30 -7.09 -13.25
C VAL A 28 -3.27 -5.62 -13.70
N ARG A 29 -4.38 -4.94 -13.47
CA ARG A 29 -4.58 -3.55 -13.88
C ARG A 29 -4.63 -2.64 -12.65
N CYS A 30 -4.19 -1.41 -12.85
CA CYS A 30 -4.29 -0.35 -11.86
C CYS A 30 -5.75 -0.10 -11.52
N VAL A 31 -6.06 -0.05 -10.22
CA VAL A 31 -7.41 0.20 -9.72
C VAL A 31 -7.97 1.56 -10.14
N ASP A 32 -7.11 2.57 -10.32
CA ASP A 32 -7.56 3.94 -10.63
C ASP A 32 -7.75 4.18 -12.14
N CYS A 33 -6.81 3.69 -12.97
CA CYS A 33 -6.76 4.06 -14.40
C CYS A 33 -6.79 2.88 -15.38
N GLY A 34 -6.77 1.63 -14.90
CA GLY A 34 -6.83 0.44 -15.74
C GLY A 34 -5.55 0.11 -16.54
N GLN A 35 -4.50 0.92 -16.46
CA GLN A 35 -3.18 0.62 -17.05
C GLN A 35 -2.50 -0.56 -16.34
N PRO A 36 -1.49 -1.21 -16.94
CA PRO A 36 -0.74 -2.28 -16.27
C PRO A 36 -0.20 -1.80 -14.91
N ALA A 37 -0.52 -2.54 -13.85
CA ALA A 37 -0.06 -2.20 -12.51
C ALA A 37 1.30 -2.84 -12.24
N THR A 38 2.21 -2.02 -11.71
CA THR A 38 3.61 -2.39 -11.39
C THR A 38 3.94 -2.18 -9.92
N VAL A 39 3.04 -1.57 -9.14
CA VAL A 39 3.24 -1.21 -7.74
C VAL A 39 2.15 -1.84 -6.89
N ALA A 40 2.56 -2.58 -5.86
CA ALA A 40 1.68 -3.04 -4.80
C ALA A 40 1.62 -1.96 -3.72
N ASP A 41 0.43 -1.44 -3.48
CA ASP A 41 0.21 -0.32 -2.58
C ASP A 41 -0.80 -0.66 -1.49
N HIS A 42 -0.78 0.09 -0.39
CA HIS A 42 -1.74 -0.07 0.69
C HIS A 42 -2.94 0.85 0.48
N VAL A 43 -4.17 0.33 0.46
CA VAL A 43 -5.39 1.15 0.31
C VAL A 43 -5.44 2.23 1.40
N ILE A 44 -5.27 1.81 2.66
CA ILE A 44 -5.06 2.68 3.82
C ILE A 44 -3.57 2.61 4.19
N PRO A 45 -2.84 3.73 4.22
CA PRO A 45 -1.43 3.72 4.64
C PRO A 45 -1.26 3.16 6.05
N ILE A 46 -0.17 2.44 6.28
CA ILE A 46 0.17 1.93 7.63
C ILE A 46 0.26 3.06 8.67
N ALA A 47 0.76 4.23 8.26
CA ALA A 47 0.82 5.42 9.12
C ALA A 47 -0.56 5.96 9.53
N GLU A 48 -1.62 5.59 8.81
CA GLU A 48 -3.02 5.94 9.08
C GLU A 48 -3.79 4.78 9.74
N GLY A 49 -3.10 3.69 10.13
CA GLY A 49 -3.71 2.52 10.77
C GLY A 49 -4.08 1.40 9.81
N GLY A 50 -3.62 1.44 8.56
CA GLY A 50 -3.81 0.34 7.60
C GLY A 50 -3.15 -0.97 8.06
N SER A 51 -3.69 -2.11 7.60
CA SER A 51 -3.09 -3.42 7.83
C SER A 51 -2.01 -3.75 6.79
N ASN A 52 -1.05 -4.61 7.13
CA ASN A 52 -0.09 -5.17 6.18
C ASN A 52 -0.64 -6.40 5.44
N ASP A 53 -1.96 -6.64 5.49
CA ASP A 53 -2.59 -7.78 4.84
C ASP A 53 -2.87 -7.44 3.36
N PRO A 54 -2.24 -8.11 2.39
CA PRO A 54 -2.43 -7.83 0.97
C PRO A 54 -3.84 -8.17 0.47
N ILE A 55 -4.61 -9.02 1.18
CA ILE A 55 -5.97 -9.38 0.79
C ILE A 55 -6.94 -8.26 1.17
N THR A 56 -6.80 -7.71 2.37
CA THR A 56 -7.75 -6.71 2.89
C THR A 56 -7.35 -5.27 2.60
N ASN A 57 -6.05 -4.99 2.48
CA ASN A 57 -5.53 -3.64 2.37
C ASN A 57 -4.52 -3.48 1.22
N GLY A 58 -4.36 -4.47 0.35
CA GLY A 58 -3.51 -4.39 -0.82
C GLY A 58 -4.27 -3.93 -2.07
N GLN A 59 -3.65 -3.07 -2.88
CA GLN A 59 -4.18 -2.68 -4.19
C GLN A 59 -3.09 -2.62 -5.27
N PRO A 60 -3.40 -3.05 -6.51
CA PRO A 60 -2.50 -2.90 -7.64
C PRO A 60 -2.60 -1.48 -8.23
N MET A 61 -1.46 -0.80 -8.37
CA MET A 61 -1.38 0.52 -8.97
C MET A 61 -0.28 0.61 -10.03
N CYS A 62 -0.44 1.53 -10.98
CA CYS A 62 0.67 1.99 -11.80
C CYS A 62 1.46 3.07 -11.06
N GLU A 63 2.71 3.29 -11.44
CA GLU A 63 3.58 4.30 -10.81
C GLU A 63 2.99 5.72 -10.80
N PRO A 64 2.38 6.24 -11.89
CA PRO A 64 1.79 7.58 -11.87
C PRO A 64 0.68 7.74 -10.82
N CYS A 65 -0.28 6.81 -10.78
CA CYS A 65 -1.38 6.86 -9.81
C CYS A 65 -0.88 6.67 -8.37
N HIS A 66 0.07 5.77 -8.16
CA HIS A 66 0.71 5.57 -6.86
C HIS A 66 1.39 6.86 -6.35
N ASN A 67 2.09 7.58 -7.22
CA ASN A 67 2.75 8.83 -6.84
C ASN A 67 1.75 9.94 -6.47
N ILE A 68 0.64 10.05 -7.20
CA ILE A 68 -0.45 10.97 -6.88
C ILE A 68 -1.04 10.66 -5.50
N LYS A 69 -1.34 9.38 -5.23
CA LYS A 69 -1.84 8.93 -3.92
C LYS A 69 -0.85 9.24 -2.79
N THR A 70 0.44 8.93 -2.99
CA THR A 70 1.51 9.18 -2.02
C THR A 70 1.62 10.68 -1.70
N GLN A 71 1.49 11.55 -2.71
CA GLN A 71 1.53 12.99 -2.50
C GLN A 71 0.33 13.48 -1.69
N ALA A 72 -0.88 13.00 -2.01
CA ALA A 72 -2.09 13.33 -1.24
C ALA A 72 -1.98 12.86 0.22
N GLU A 73 -1.42 11.67 0.45
CA GLU A 73 -1.13 11.14 1.79
C GLU A 73 -0.14 12.00 2.57
N ALA A 74 0.95 12.40 1.92
CA ALA A 74 1.94 13.29 2.53
C ALA A 74 1.31 14.63 2.94
N GLN A 75 0.44 15.20 2.10
CA GLN A 75 -0.30 16.42 2.43
C GLN A 75 -1.24 16.22 3.63
N ARG A 76 -2.01 15.11 3.67
CA ARG A 76 -2.85 14.78 4.84
C ARG A 76 -2.03 14.61 6.12
N ALA A 77 -0.88 13.94 6.03
CA ALA A 77 0.02 13.76 7.16
C ALA A 77 0.59 15.09 7.67
N GLN A 78 0.91 16.03 6.77
CA GLN A 78 1.35 17.38 7.15
C GLN A 78 0.22 18.18 7.80
N ALA A 79 -1.01 18.10 7.28
CA ALA A 79 -2.17 18.78 7.86
C ALA A 79 -2.47 18.30 9.30
N ARG A 80 -2.33 17.00 9.59
CA ARG A 80 -2.51 16.44 10.95
C ARG A 80 -1.44 16.85 11.96
N ARG A 81 -0.29 17.37 11.49
CA ARG A 81 0.81 17.82 12.36
C ARG A 81 0.68 19.30 12.75
N ARG A 82 -0.26 20.03 12.15
CA ARG A 82 -0.58 21.41 12.48
C ARG A 82 -1.70 21.45 13.49
#